data_AF-A0A3M1J3F6-F1
#
_entry.id   AF-A0A3M1J3F6-F1
#
_cell.length_a   1.000
_cell.length_b   1.000
_cell.length_c   1.000
_cell.angle_alpha   90.00
_cell.angle_beta   90.00
_cell.angle_gamma   90.00
#
_symmetry.space_group_name_H-M   'P 1'
#
loop_
_entity.id
_entity.type
_entity.pdbx_description
1 polymer ?
#
loop_
_entity_poly.entity_id
_entity_poly.type
_entity_poly.pdbx_seq_one_letter_code
_entity_poly.pdbx_strand_id
1 'polypeptide(L)'
;KEGLLRVSFFQTRHLERPDLKTQFGRKAAACGMVFKGTDWRAVYSGDLASPQELSVPAKGCDLLIHEMAHTSPEAVAEFATSAKIPHVLITHIGAGFDQSPGKIADVFSKYYSGDLIVAEDGTRVQLSKIRKNKTILAQPEPVSPVKISADHRQAAALSAVFLNTLQQDFFLPSGTAGQILQAAESLLQPVLAAKTVQPGQVRITLNRLDSPSGAENGKIDVTLTLDAGSQDTAIKSQGGPTALRRKRIIRLYHEAQQQGGVLTQEDLARLLNASVRTIRRDLTALSAAGYPVKTLGQMK
;
A
#
# COMPACT_ATOMS: atom_id res chain seq x y z
N LYS A 1 -25.40 -15.88 -27.99
CA LYS A 1 -25.34 -14.65 -28.80
C LYS A 1 -24.46 -13.67 -28.03
N GLU A 2 -23.22 -13.50 -28.45
CA GLU A 2 -22.32 -12.49 -27.87
C GLU A 2 -23.00 -11.11 -28.01
N GLY A 3 -23.18 -10.42 -26.89
CA GLY A 3 -23.78 -9.10 -26.87
C GLY A 3 -22.84 -8.12 -27.56
N LEU A 4 -23.22 -7.61 -28.72
CA LEU A 4 -22.43 -6.63 -29.45
C LEU A 4 -22.39 -5.31 -28.64
N LEU A 5 -21.24 -5.00 -28.05
CA LEU A 5 -20.96 -3.67 -27.51
C LEU A 5 -20.66 -2.72 -28.66
N ARG A 6 -21.45 -1.66 -28.82
CA ARG A 6 -21.13 -0.56 -29.74
C ARG A 6 -20.57 0.62 -28.97
N VAL A 7 -19.48 1.15 -29.47
CA VAL A 7 -18.82 2.34 -28.92
C VAL A 7 -18.81 3.42 -30.00
N SER A 8 -19.29 4.61 -29.67
CA SER A 8 -19.20 5.80 -30.52
C SER A 8 -18.62 6.96 -29.74
N PHE A 9 -17.84 7.80 -30.40
CA PHE A 9 -17.18 8.94 -29.79
C PHE A 9 -17.91 10.24 -30.13
N PHE A 10 -17.84 11.22 -29.24
CA PHE A 10 -18.24 12.59 -29.52
C PHE A 10 -17.15 13.55 -29.04
N GLN A 11 -16.93 14.62 -29.78
CA GLN A 11 -15.93 15.62 -29.43
C GLN A 11 -16.48 16.56 -28.36
N THR A 12 -15.61 16.95 -27.42
CA THR A 12 -15.90 17.88 -26.33
C THR A 12 -15.10 19.16 -26.51
N ARG A 13 -15.59 20.25 -25.93
CA ARG A 13 -14.96 21.58 -26.02
C ARG A 13 -13.94 21.87 -24.92
N HIS A 14 -13.62 20.89 -24.06
CA HIS A 14 -12.62 21.03 -22.99
C HIS A 14 -11.27 21.58 -23.49
N LEU A 15 -10.86 21.21 -24.71
CA LEU A 15 -9.61 21.65 -25.34
C LEU A 15 -9.82 22.75 -26.41
N GLU A 16 -10.99 23.39 -26.48
CA GLU A 16 -11.24 24.53 -27.38
C GLU A 16 -10.84 25.86 -26.72
N ARG A 17 -9.56 25.95 -26.32
CA ARG A 17 -8.99 27.15 -25.70
C ARG A 17 -7.84 27.72 -26.56
N PRO A 18 -7.71 29.06 -26.65
CA PRO A 18 -6.84 29.72 -27.62
C PRO A 18 -5.34 29.50 -27.37
N ASP A 19 -4.97 29.10 -26.16
CA ASP A 19 -3.60 28.88 -25.65
C ASP A 19 -3.04 27.48 -25.93
N LEU A 20 -3.87 26.54 -26.42
CA LEU A 20 -3.42 25.18 -26.70
C LEU A 20 -2.56 25.09 -27.97
N LYS A 21 -1.31 24.66 -27.78
CA LYS A 21 -0.36 24.39 -28.86
C LYS A 21 -0.84 23.22 -29.72
N THR A 22 -0.60 23.32 -31.02
CA THR A 22 -0.73 22.17 -31.92
C THR A 22 0.38 21.16 -31.63
N GLN A 23 0.03 19.88 -31.63
CA GLN A 23 0.98 18.78 -31.58
C GLN A 23 0.91 18.02 -32.90
N PHE A 24 2.06 17.78 -33.54
CA PHE A 24 2.14 17.07 -34.82
C PHE A 24 1.24 17.66 -35.92
N GLY A 25 1.12 18.99 -35.98
CA GLY A 25 0.30 19.69 -36.97
C GLY A 25 -1.21 19.57 -36.76
N ARG A 26 -1.67 18.99 -35.63
CA ARG A 26 -3.09 18.88 -35.27
C ARG A 26 -3.36 19.54 -33.92
N LYS A 27 -4.56 20.08 -33.76
CA LYS A 27 -5.04 20.48 -32.43
C LYS A 27 -5.41 19.23 -31.64
N ALA A 28 -5.08 19.21 -30.35
CA ALA A 28 -5.55 18.17 -29.46
C ALA A 28 -7.09 18.21 -29.40
N ALA A 29 -7.72 17.04 -29.37
CA ALA A 29 -9.16 16.91 -29.23
C ALA A 29 -9.44 16.10 -27.97
N ALA A 30 -10.39 16.57 -27.17
CA ALA A 30 -10.97 15.80 -26.09
C ALA A 30 -12.26 15.15 -26.61
N CYS A 31 -12.54 13.95 -26.12
CA CYS A 31 -13.72 13.19 -26.53
C CYS A 31 -14.34 12.47 -25.36
N GLY A 32 -15.67 12.37 -25.42
CA GLY A 32 -16.44 11.43 -24.62
C GLY A 32 -16.83 10.21 -25.45
N MET A 33 -17.42 9.24 -24.79
CA MET A 33 -17.81 7.95 -25.38
C MET A 33 -19.26 7.62 -25.04
N VAL A 34 -19.97 7.05 -26.00
CA VAL A 34 -21.28 6.44 -25.80
C VAL A 34 -21.11 4.94 -25.98
N PHE A 35 -21.48 4.20 -24.95
CA PHE A 35 -21.51 2.75 -24.94
C PHE A 35 -22.96 2.29 -25.08
N LYS A 36 -23.21 1.42 -26.05
CA LYS A 36 -24.53 0.83 -26.28
C LYS A 36 -24.42 -0.69 -26.27
N GLY A 37 -25.03 -1.31 -25.27
CA GLY A 37 -25.29 -2.74 -25.24
C GLY A 37 -26.64 -3.08 -25.89
N THR A 38 -27.10 -4.31 -25.67
CA THR A 38 -28.40 -4.79 -26.19
C THR A 38 -29.56 -3.97 -25.64
N ASP A 39 -29.60 -3.76 -24.32
CA ASP A 39 -30.73 -3.14 -23.62
C ASP A 39 -30.34 -1.98 -22.69
N TRP A 40 -29.10 -1.49 -22.81
CA TRP A 40 -28.58 -0.41 -21.97
C TRP A 40 -27.71 0.56 -22.78
N ARG A 41 -27.66 1.81 -22.32
CA ARG A 41 -26.83 2.88 -22.86
C ARG A 41 -26.12 3.60 -21.73
N ALA A 42 -24.80 3.72 -21.83
CA ALA A 42 -23.99 4.51 -20.92
C ALA A 42 -23.25 5.60 -21.69
N VAL A 43 -23.00 6.73 -21.04
CA VAL A 43 -22.22 7.84 -21.58
C VAL A 43 -21.07 8.13 -20.63
N TYR A 44 -19.84 8.09 -21.15
CA TYR A 44 -18.66 8.60 -20.47
C TYR A 44 -18.36 9.99 -21.00
N SER A 45 -18.39 11.00 -20.13
CA SER A 45 -18.27 12.40 -20.56
C SER A 45 -16.92 12.72 -21.19
N GLY A 46 -15.84 12.08 -20.72
CA GLY A 46 -14.51 12.66 -20.84
C GLY A 46 -14.43 13.96 -20.04
N ASP A 47 -13.42 14.77 -20.31
CA ASP A 47 -13.36 16.13 -19.76
C ASP A 47 -14.27 17.07 -20.56
N LEU A 48 -14.97 17.96 -19.88
CA LEU A 48 -15.95 18.88 -20.50
C LEU A 48 -15.59 20.34 -20.22
N ALA A 49 -16.07 21.25 -21.07
CA ALA A 49 -16.13 22.66 -20.72
C ALA A 49 -17.42 22.96 -19.94
N SER A 50 -18.51 22.25 -20.25
CA SER A 50 -19.75 22.32 -19.46
C SER A 50 -20.63 21.07 -19.63
N PRO A 51 -21.45 20.69 -18.62
CA PRO A 51 -22.35 19.53 -18.72
C PRO A 51 -23.35 19.60 -19.89
N GLN A 52 -23.71 20.79 -20.35
CA GLN A 52 -24.70 21.00 -21.42
C GLN A 52 -24.25 20.43 -22.78
N GLU A 53 -22.94 20.21 -22.97
CA GLU A 53 -22.41 19.50 -24.15
C GLU A 53 -22.99 18.08 -24.28
N LEU A 54 -23.45 17.49 -23.17
CA LEU A 54 -24.03 16.16 -23.14
C LEU A 54 -25.50 16.11 -23.57
N SER A 55 -26.14 17.24 -23.88
CA SER A 55 -27.57 17.31 -24.22
C SER A 55 -28.00 16.41 -25.39
N VAL A 56 -27.10 16.14 -26.34
CA VAL A 56 -27.31 15.18 -27.44
C VAL A 56 -26.85 13.76 -27.08
N PRO A 57 -25.59 13.51 -26.68
CA PRO A 57 -25.11 12.15 -26.43
C PRO A 57 -25.80 11.47 -25.24
N ALA A 58 -26.30 12.22 -24.24
CA ALA A 58 -26.98 11.68 -23.07
C ALA A 58 -28.48 11.36 -23.28
N LYS A 59 -29.04 11.58 -24.47
CA LYS A 59 -30.45 11.22 -24.75
C LYS A 59 -30.69 9.71 -24.58
N GLY A 60 -31.60 9.36 -23.67
CA GLY A 60 -31.92 7.96 -23.35
C GLY A 60 -30.73 7.21 -22.73
N CYS A 61 -29.86 7.93 -22.03
CA CYS A 61 -28.76 7.35 -21.27
C CYS A 61 -29.29 6.76 -19.98
N ASP A 62 -28.92 5.51 -19.69
CA ASP A 62 -29.25 4.84 -18.44
C ASP A 62 -28.16 5.14 -17.38
N LEU A 63 -26.90 5.28 -17.78
CA LEU A 63 -25.79 5.60 -16.86
C LEU A 63 -24.90 6.70 -17.42
N LEU A 64 -24.87 7.85 -16.75
CA LEU A 64 -23.92 8.91 -17.05
C LEU A 64 -22.69 8.79 -16.14
N ILE A 65 -21.54 8.48 -16.72
CA ILE A 65 -20.23 8.58 -16.08
C ILE A 65 -19.68 9.97 -16.38
N HIS A 66 -19.59 10.83 -15.37
CA HIS A 66 -19.26 12.24 -15.53
C HIS A 66 -18.00 12.61 -14.76
N GLU A 67 -17.14 13.43 -15.36
CA GLU A 67 -15.99 14.06 -14.70
C GLU A 67 -16.42 15.08 -13.62
N MET A 68 -15.56 15.42 -12.67
CA MET A 68 -15.84 16.49 -11.72
C MET A 68 -14.56 17.24 -11.31
N ALA A 69 -13.63 17.36 -12.25
CA ALA A 69 -12.41 18.13 -12.09
C ALA A 69 -12.60 19.55 -12.62
N HIS A 70 -13.42 19.71 -13.65
CA HIS A 70 -13.65 20.98 -14.34
C HIS A 70 -15.10 21.46 -14.25
N THR A 71 -16.03 20.59 -13.86
CA THR A 71 -17.45 20.95 -13.65
C THR A 71 -17.85 20.85 -12.18
N SER A 72 -18.69 21.78 -11.70
CA SER A 72 -19.17 21.75 -10.32
C SER A 72 -20.24 20.66 -10.11
N PRO A 73 -20.34 20.06 -8.90
CA PRO A 73 -21.36 19.06 -8.60
C PRO A 73 -22.80 19.57 -8.81
N GLU A 74 -23.07 20.85 -8.53
CA GLU A 74 -24.37 21.48 -8.77
C GLU A 74 -24.74 21.44 -10.25
N ALA A 75 -23.82 21.87 -11.13
CA ALA A 75 -24.06 21.92 -12.57
C ALA A 75 -24.30 20.53 -13.16
N VAL A 76 -23.59 19.51 -12.67
CA VAL A 76 -23.78 18.12 -13.09
C VAL A 76 -25.13 17.59 -12.60
N ALA A 77 -25.49 17.84 -11.34
CA ALA A 77 -26.75 17.40 -10.75
C ALA A 77 -27.96 18.04 -11.47
N GLU A 78 -27.92 19.35 -11.73
CA GLU A 78 -28.96 20.06 -12.49
C GLU A 78 -29.10 19.51 -13.91
N PHE A 79 -27.99 19.27 -14.60
CA PHE A 79 -28.01 18.67 -15.93
C PHE A 79 -28.63 17.27 -15.90
N ALA A 80 -28.19 16.41 -14.98
CA ALA A 80 -28.70 15.04 -14.85
C ALA A 80 -30.20 15.01 -14.58
N THR A 81 -30.70 15.91 -13.72
CA THR A 81 -32.13 16.07 -13.45
C THR A 81 -32.90 16.53 -14.67
N SER A 82 -32.43 17.58 -15.35
CA SER A 82 -33.08 18.11 -16.56
C SER A 82 -33.12 17.09 -17.70
N ALA A 83 -32.02 16.35 -17.90
CA ALA A 83 -31.91 15.29 -18.89
C ALA A 83 -32.58 13.97 -18.47
N LYS A 84 -33.16 13.90 -17.26
CA LYS A 84 -33.84 12.72 -16.69
C LYS A 84 -32.96 11.47 -16.69
N ILE A 85 -31.70 11.64 -16.30
CA ILE A 85 -30.73 10.55 -16.20
C ILE A 85 -31.03 9.74 -14.93
N PRO A 86 -31.24 8.42 -15.00
CA PRO A 86 -31.62 7.64 -13.83
C PRO A 86 -30.43 7.28 -12.93
N HIS A 87 -29.22 7.13 -13.49
CA HIS A 87 -28.02 6.82 -12.72
C HIS A 87 -26.84 7.70 -13.14
N VAL A 88 -26.15 8.30 -12.16
CA VAL A 88 -24.95 9.11 -12.36
C VAL A 88 -23.80 8.49 -11.57
N LEU A 89 -22.66 8.28 -12.24
CA LEU A 89 -21.40 7.93 -11.62
C LEU A 89 -20.42 9.09 -11.80
N ILE A 90 -19.93 9.63 -10.69
CA ILE A 90 -18.94 10.70 -10.68
C ILE A 90 -17.54 10.10 -10.61
N THR A 91 -16.68 10.55 -11.51
CA THR A 91 -15.25 10.19 -11.58
C THR A 91 -14.43 11.45 -11.82
N HIS A 92 -13.11 11.32 -11.92
CA HIS A 92 -12.17 12.43 -12.16
C HIS A 92 -12.48 13.59 -11.20
N ILE A 93 -12.43 13.30 -9.89
CA ILE A 93 -12.84 14.21 -8.84
C ILE A 93 -11.72 15.23 -8.60
N GLY A 94 -12.04 16.53 -8.68
CA GLY A 94 -11.08 17.59 -8.39
C GLY A 94 -10.57 17.55 -6.94
N ALA A 95 -9.33 17.97 -6.72
CA ALA A 95 -8.62 17.88 -5.43
C ALA A 95 -9.39 18.48 -4.23
N GLY A 96 -10.28 19.46 -4.45
CA GLY A 96 -11.10 20.06 -3.38
C GLY A 96 -12.19 19.13 -2.82
N PHE A 97 -12.61 18.12 -3.58
CA PHE A 97 -13.63 17.13 -3.19
C PHE A 97 -13.05 15.75 -2.89
N ASP A 98 -11.83 15.49 -3.36
CA ASP A 98 -11.12 14.22 -3.18
C ASP A 98 -10.94 13.84 -1.69
N GLN A 99 -10.73 14.84 -0.83
CA GLN A 99 -10.60 14.64 0.62
C GLN A 99 -11.94 14.55 1.36
N SER A 100 -13.08 14.70 0.69
CA SER A 100 -14.41 14.74 1.33
C SER A 100 -15.53 14.35 0.36
N PRO A 101 -15.58 13.09 -0.12
CA PRO A 101 -16.57 12.65 -1.11
C PRO A 101 -18.02 12.81 -0.66
N GLY A 102 -18.29 12.77 0.65
CA GLY A 102 -19.62 13.01 1.22
C GLY A 102 -20.22 14.37 0.83
N LYS A 103 -19.39 15.40 0.60
CA LYS A 103 -19.86 16.71 0.15
C LYS A 103 -20.51 16.66 -1.23
N ILE A 104 -20.07 15.74 -2.09
CA ILE A 104 -20.66 15.55 -3.43
C ILE A 104 -22.09 15.04 -3.28
N ALA A 105 -22.28 14.03 -2.42
CA ALA A 105 -23.60 13.48 -2.15
C ALA A 105 -24.55 14.52 -1.55
N ASP A 106 -24.07 15.35 -0.61
CA ASP A 106 -24.85 16.43 0.01
C ASP A 106 -25.31 17.50 -0.99
N VAL A 107 -24.49 17.79 -2.01
CA VAL A 107 -24.87 18.71 -3.09
C VAL A 107 -25.89 18.04 -4.01
N PHE A 108 -25.60 16.82 -4.48
CA PHE A 108 -26.47 16.10 -5.39
C PHE A 108 -27.87 15.88 -4.81
N SER A 109 -27.99 15.56 -3.52
CA SER A 109 -29.29 15.32 -2.88
C SER A 109 -30.26 16.51 -2.92
N LYS A 110 -29.75 17.73 -3.20
CA LYS A 110 -30.58 18.94 -3.33
C LYS A 110 -31.22 19.08 -4.71
N TYR A 111 -30.60 18.52 -5.75
CA TYR A 111 -30.97 18.76 -7.15
C TYR A 111 -31.36 17.48 -7.90
N TYR A 112 -30.79 16.34 -7.51
CA TYR A 112 -30.86 15.06 -8.22
C TYR A 112 -31.45 13.96 -7.35
N SER A 113 -32.46 13.26 -7.89
CA SER A 113 -33.21 12.21 -7.20
C SER A 113 -32.96 10.80 -7.75
N GLY A 114 -32.11 10.65 -8.77
CA GLY A 114 -31.68 9.34 -9.26
C GLY A 114 -30.56 8.74 -8.41
N ASP A 115 -30.01 7.62 -8.86
CA ASP A 115 -28.94 6.96 -8.12
C ASP A 115 -27.59 7.63 -8.41
N LEU A 116 -26.93 8.11 -7.36
CA LEU A 116 -25.58 8.64 -7.42
C LEU A 116 -24.56 7.60 -6.95
N ILE A 117 -23.46 7.48 -7.70
CA ILE A 117 -22.26 6.77 -7.29
C ILE A 117 -21.10 7.75 -7.36
N VAL A 118 -20.40 7.95 -6.25
CA VAL A 118 -19.10 8.63 -6.25
C VAL A 118 -18.06 7.52 -6.39
N ALA A 119 -17.32 7.50 -7.50
CA ALA A 119 -16.38 6.42 -7.78
C ALA A 119 -15.09 6.57 -6.96
N GLU A 120 -14.61 5.44 -6.48
CA GLU A 120 -13.28 5.25 -5.91
C GLU A 120 -12.52 4.26 -6.81
N ASP A 121 -11.21 4.14 -6.57
CA ASP A 121 -10.42 3.14 -7.27
C ASP A 121 -10.97 1.73 -7.02
N GLY A 122 -11.22 1.00 -8.11
CA GLY A 122 -11.81 -0.33 -8.06
C GLY A 122 -13.34 -0.37 -8.03
N THR A 123 -14.04 0.79 -8.08
CA THR A 123 -15.51 0.80 -8.21
C THR A 123 -15.96 0.01 -9.43
N ARG A 124 -16.83 -0.99 -9.20
CA ARG A 124 -17.44 -1.82 -10.24
C ARG A 124 -18.90 -1.48 -10.43
N VAL A 125 -19.33 -1.39 -11.69
CA VAL A 125 -20.74 -1.13 -12.03
C VAL A 125 -21.26 -2.25 -12.91
N GLN A 126 -22.32 -2.92 -12.44
CA GLN A 126 -22.96 -3.99 -13.20
C GLN A 126 -24.07 -3.42 -14.10
N LEU A 127 -23.76 -3.23 -15.38
CA LEU A 127 -24.63 -2.60 -16.38
C LEU A 127 -26.00 -3.30 -16.55
N SER A 128 -26.09 -4.61 -16.31
CA SER A 128 -27.35 -5.37 -16.40
C SER A 128 -28.37 -5.05 -15.30
N LYS A 129 -27.94 -4.39 -14.21
CA LYS A 129 -28.83 -4.00 -13.08
C LYS A 129 -29.38 -2.58 -13.22
N ILE A 130 -28.74 -1.74 -14.02
CA ILE A 130 -29.06 -0.31 -14.21
C ILE A 130 -30.51 -0.14 -14.66
N ARG A 131 -31.01 -0.94 -15.61
CA ARG A 131 -32.40 -0.82 -16.06
C ARG A 131 -33.48 -1.32 -15.09
N LYS A 132 -33.12 -2.06 -14.03
CA LYS A 132 -34.09 -2.72 -13.13
C LYS A 132 -34.46 -1.86 -11.91
N ASN A 133 -34.03 -0.59 -11.83
CA ASN A 133 -34.10 0.22 -10.60
C ASN A 133 -33.61 -0.56 -9.37
N LYS A 134 -32.66 -1.48 -9.58
CA LYS A 134 -32.03 -2.24 -8.50
C LYS A 134 -30.66 -1.65 -8.31
N THR A 135 -30.50 -0.99 -7.16
CA THR A 135 -29.28 -0.48 -6.56
C THR A 135 -28.03 -1.02 -7.25
N ILE A 136 -27.28 -0.12 -7.88
CA ILE A 136 -25.96 -0.45 -8.38
C ILE A 136 -25.11 -0.80 -7.15
N LEU A 137 -24.62 -2.04 -7.09
CA LEU A 137 -23.68 -2.46 -6.06
C LEU A 137 -22.33 -1.78 -6.34
N ALA A 138 -22.21 -0.52 -5.92
CA ALA A 138 -20.92 0.13 -5.74
C ALA A 138 -20.41 -0.29 -4.36
N GLN A 139 -19.90 -1.52 -4.25
CA GLN A 139 -19.02 -1.86 -3.14
C GLN A 139 -17.66 -2.20 -3.72
N PRO A 140 -16.58 -1.52 -3.34
CA PRO A 140 -15.30 -2.20 -3.31
C PRO A 140 -15.51 -3.35 -2.30
N GLU A 141 -15.45 -4.60 -2.75
CA GLU A 141 -15.35 -5.71 -1.79
C GLU A 141 -14.11 -5.40 -0.94
N PRO A 142 -14.26 -5.08 0.37
CA PRO A 142 -13.09 -4.88 1.20
C PRO A 142 -12.35 -6.21 1.21
N VAL A 143 -11.13 -6.22 0.70
CA VAL A 143 -10.24 -7.37 0.86
C VAL A 143 -10.05 -7.51 2.37
N SER A 144 -10.79 -8.44 2.97
CA SER A 144 -10.76 -8.65 4.41
C SER A 144 -9.30 -8.93 4.80
N PRO A 145 -8.77 -8.26 5.85
CA PRO A 145 -7.38 -8.45 6.24
C PRO A 145 -7.17 -9.93 6.53
N VAL A 146 -6.34 -10.58 5.71
CA VAL A 146 -5.99 -11.98 5.91
C VAL A 146 -5.25 -12.06 7.25
N LYS A 147 -5.83 -12.75 8.23
CA LYS A 147 -5.17 -13.01 9.52
C LYS A 147 -3.91 -13.85 9.26
N ILE A 148 -2.75 -13.29 9.60
CA ILE A 148 -1.44 -13.89 9.31
C ILE A 148 -1.03 -14.81 10.47
N SER A 149 -0.90 -16.11 10.19
CA SER A 149 -0.10 -17.05 10.99
C SER A 149 1.05 -17.59 10.13
N ALA A 150 2.21 -17.84 10.75
CA ALA A 150 3.44 -18.18 10.06
C ALA A 150 3.51 -19.68 9.72
N ASP A 151 2.77 -20.13 8.70
CA ASP A 151 2.87 -21.51 8.19
C ASP A 151 3.19 -21.53 6.68
N HIS A 152 4.10 -22.41 6.25
CA HIS A 152 4.61 -22.44 4.86
C HIS A 152 3.53 -22.78 3.82
N ARG A 153 2.50 -23.54 4.21
CA ARG A 153 1.33 -23.79 3.34
C ARG A 153 0.49 -22.53 3.09
N GLN A 154 0.53 -21.57 4.02
CA GLN A 154 -0.20 -20.31 3.93
C GLN A 154 0.51 -19.31 3.00
N ALA A 155 1.85 -19.36 2.90
CA ALA A 155 2.61 -18.49 2.00
C ALA A 155 2.30 -18.76 0.51
N ALA A 156 2.28 -20.04 0.10
CA ALA A 156 1.90 -20.40 -1.26
C ALA A 156 0.44 -20.02 -1.58
N ALA A 157 -0.46 -20.12 -0.61
CA ALA A 157 -1.85 -19.68 -0.74
C ALA A 157 -1.94 -18.15 -0.88
N LEU A 158 -1.13 -17.39 -0.14
CA LEU A 158 -1.07 -15.92 -0.23
C LEU A 158 -0.53 -15.44 -1.56
N SER A 159 0.57 -16.02 -2.06
CA SER A 159 1.10 -15.70 -3.38
C SER A 159 0.09 -16.01 -4.48
N ALA A 160 -0.67 -17.11 -4.36
CA ALA A 160 -1.75 -17.45 -5.29
C ALA A 160 -2.91 -16.44 -5.23
N VAL A 161 -3.35 -16.02 -4.03
CA VAL A 161 -4.38 -14.98 -3.86
C VAL A 161 -3.91 -13.66 -4.46
N PHE A 162 -2.68 -13.24 -4.17
CA PHE A 162 -2.11 -12.01 -4.69
C PHE A 162 -2.04 -11.99 -6.22
N LEU A 163 -1.56 -13.07 -6.84
CA LEU A 163 -1.55 -13.21 -8.30
C LEU A 163 -2.97 -13.18 -8.88
N ASN A 164 -3.91 -13.87 -8.24
CA ASN A 164 -5.30 -13.89 -8.68
C ASN A 164 -5.91 -12.48 -8.66
N THR A 165 -5.70 -11.71 -7.59
CA THR A 165 -6.13 -10.31 -7.51
C THR A 165 -5.51 -9.46 -8.62
N LEU A 166 -4.19 -9.54 -8.84
CA LEU A 166 -3.55 -8.79 -9.91
C LEU A 166 -4.09 -9.15 -11.31
N GLN A 167 -4.41 -10.41 -11.55
CA GLN A 167 -4.89 -10.88 -12.84
C GLN A 167 -6.39 -10.60 -13.07
N GLN A 168 -7.24 -10.85 -12.07
CA GLN A 168 -8.69 -10.76 -12.22
C GLN A 168 -9.23 -9.38 -11.88
N ASP A 169 -8.61 -8.71 -10.91
CA ASP A 169 -9.13 -7.43 -10.41
C ASP A 169 -8.44 -6.22 -11.06
N PHE A 170 -7.16 -6.36 -11.39
CA PHE A 170 -6.36 -5.33 -12.08
C PHE A 170 -6.07 -5.66 -13.54
N PHE A 171 -6.60 -6.78 -14.05
CA PHE A 171 -6.49 -7.22 -15.45
C PHE A 171 -5.03 -7.29 -15.96
N LEU A 172 -4.08 -7.55 -15.06
CA LEU A 172 -2.67 -7.64 -15.44
C LEU A 172 -2.37 -8.98 -16.13
N PRO A 173 -1.59 -8.98 -17.23
CA PRO A 173 -1.10 -10.22 -17.82
C PRO A 173 -0.34 -11.07 -16.81
N SER A 174 -0.45 -12.40 -16.92
CA SER A 174 0.18 -13.33 -15.97
C SER A 174 1.68 -13.11 -15.78
N GLY A 175 2.40 -12.74 -16.85
CA GLY A 175 3.83 -12.43 -16.79
C GLY A 175 4.11 -11.19 -15.92
N THR A 176 3.34 -10.12 -16.11
CA THR A 176 3.45 -8.88 -15.34
C THR A 176 3.07 -9.09 -13.88
N ALA A 177 1.97 -9.81 -13.61
CA ALA A 177 1.57 -10.15 -12.24
C ALA A 177 2.66 -10.96 -11.50
N GLY A 178 3.29 -11.91 -12.19
CA GLY A 178 4.42 -12.69 -11.66
C GLY A 178 5.63 -11.82 -11.32
N GLN A 179 5.98 -10.86 -12.18
CA GLN A 179 7.08 -9.93 -11.93
C GLN A 179 6.79 -9.00 -10.74
N ILE A 180 5.55 -8.53 -10.59
CA ILE A 180 5.14 -7.71 -9.44
C ILE A 180 5.22 -8.51 -8.14
N LEU A 181 4.75 -9.76 -8.14
CA LEU A 181 4.89 -10.64 -6.97
C LEU A 181 6.37 -10.83 -6.61
N GLN A 182 7.22 -11.13 -7.59
CA GLN A 182 8.66 -11.34 -7.36
C GLN A 182 9.34 -10.09 -6.79
N ALA A 183 9.00 -8.90 -7.31
CA ALA A 183 9.51 -7.64 -6.80
C ALA A 183 9.03 -7.38 -5.36
N ALA A 184 7.74 -7.61 -5.08
CA ALA A 184 7.17 -7.47 -3.75
C ALA A 184 7.84 -8.41 -2.74
N GLU A 185 8.01 -9.69 -3.09
CA GLU A 185 8.72 -10.66 -2.26
C GLU A 185 10.17 -10.23 -2.01
N SER A 186 10.90 -9.80 -3.04
CA SER A 186 12.29 -9.36 -2.89
C SER A 186 12.45 -8.13 -1.99
N LEU A 187 11.50 -7.20 -2.01
CA LEU A 187 11.54 -5.97 -1.22
C LEU A 187 11.04 -6.17 0.21
N LEU A 188 10.01 -7.00 0.40
CA LEU A 188 9.36 -7.18 1.69
C LEU A 188 9.99 -8.27 2.54
N GLN A 189 10.58 -9.31 1.94
CA GLN A 189 11.21 -10.41 2.68
C GLN A 189 12.26 -9.93 3.70
N PRO A 190 13.20 -9.03 3.36
CA PRO A 190 14.16 -8.51 4.34
C PRO A 190 13.49 -7.78 5.52
N VAL A 191 12.41 -7.05 5.25
CA VAL A 191 11.65 -6.28 6.25
C VAL A 191 10.84 -7.19 7.17
N LEU A 192 10.26 -8.26 6.61
CA LEU A 192 9.49 -9.24 7.36
C LEU A 192 10.41 -10.18 8.16
N ALA A 193 11.54 -10.59 7.57
CA ALA A 193 12.57 -11.38 8.25
C ALA A 193 13.15 -10.64 9.46
N ALA A 194 13.30 -9.31 9.38
CA ALA A 194 13.70 -8.50 10.52
C ALA A 194 12.68 -8.51 11.68
N LYS A 195 11.41 -8.89 11.43
CA LYS A 195 10.35 -8.98 12.45
C LYS A 195 10.19 -10.38 13.06
N THR A 196 10.70 -11.43 12.42
CA THR A 196 10.61 -12.82 12.89
C THR A 196 11.92 -13.27 13.51
N VAL A 197 11.88 -13.69 14.78
CA VAL A 197 13.05 -14.22 15.51
C VAL A 197 13.32 -15.65 15.04
N GLN A 198 14.52 -15.92 14.52
CA GLN A 198 14.93 -17.27 14.12
C GLN A 198 15.36 -18.12 15.34
N PRO A 199 15.35 -19.47 15.25
CA PRO A 199 15.91 -20.31 16.30
C PRO A 199 17.34 -19.89 16.67
N GLY A 200 17.61 -19.73 17.97
CA GLY A 200 18.90 -19.22 18.47
C GLY A 200 19.01 -17.70 18.55
N GLN A 201 18.01 -16.96 18.07
CA GLN A 201 17.92 -15.50 18.24
C GLN A 201 16.96 -15.11 19.38
N VAL A 202 17.11 -13.89 19.88
CA VAL A 202 16.24 -13.26 20.86
C VAL A 202 15.94 -11.83 20.45
N ARG A 203 14.74 -11.34 20.74
CA ARG A 203 14.39 -9.93 20.58
C ARG A 203 14.35 -9.26 21.94
N ILE A 204 15.09 -8.15 22.09
CA ILE A 204 15.17 -7.40 23.35
C ILE A 204 15.10 -5.90 23.08
N THR A 205 14.59 -5.15 24.05
CA THR A 205 14.57 -3.69 24.02
C THR A 205 15.82 -3.14 24.69
N LEU A 206 16.61 -2.35 23.95
CA LEU A 206 17.84 -1.69 24.41
C LEU A 206 17.71 -0.17 24.39
N ASN A 207 18.70 0.52 24.95
CA ASN A 207 18.83 1.96 24.79
C ASN A 207 19.36 2.27 23.38
N ARG A 208 18.84 3.34 22.76
CA ARG A 208 19.28 3.83 21.45
C ARG A 208 20.65 4.51 21.58
N LEU A 209 21.54 4.22 20.63
CA LEU A 209 22.91 4.76 20.58
C LEU A 209 22.95 6.29 20.57
N ASP A 210 22.01 6.94 19.89
CA ASP A 210 21.99 8.39 19.66
C ASP A 210 21.13 9.17 20.66
N SER A 211 20.57 8.51 21.68
CA SER A 211 19.69 9.17 22.65
C SER A 211 20.45 9.71 23.86
N PRO A 212 20.18 10.96 24.30
CA PRO A 212 20.73 11.47 25.54
C PRO A 212 20.30 10.60 26.72
N SER A 213 21.23 10.31 27.62
CA SER A 213 21.03 9.42 28.77
C SER A 213 19.79 9.84 29.58
N GLY A 214 18.78 8.97 29.64
CA GLY A 214 17.58 9.17 30.47
C GLY A 214 16.31 9.66 29.76
N ALA A 215 16.32 9.83 28.43
CA ALA A 215 15.10 10.19 27.69
C ALA A 215 14.12 8.99 27.56
N GLU A 216 12.84 9.20 27.87
CA GLU A 216 11.78 8.16 27.80
C GLU A 216 11.59 7.58 26.37
N ASN A 217 11.95 8.34 25.33
CA ASN A 217 11.92 7.92 23.91
C ASN A 217 13.20 7.22 23.43
N GLY A 218 14.14 6.92 24.33
CA GLY A 218 15.47 6.39 24.02
C GLY A 218 15.57 4.87 23.89
N LYS A 219 14.48 4.15 23.60
CA LYS A 219 14.49 2.67 23.49
C LYS A 219 14.33 2.17 22.05
N ILE A 220 14.93 1.02 21.75
CA ILE A 220 14.87 0.35 20.45
C ILE A 220 14.85 -1.16 20.61
N ASP A 221 13.95 -1.82 19.89
CA ASP A 221 13.91 -3.29 19.82
C ASP A 221 14.96 -3.78 18.82
N VAL A 222 15.81 -4.70 19.28
CA VAL A 222 16.85 -5.33 18.46
C VAL A 222 16.72 -6.85 18.51
N THR A 223 17.10 -7.51 17.42
CA THR A 223 17.20 -8.97 17.33
C THR A 223 18.67 -9.38 17.43
N LEU A 224 18.99 -10.24 18.38
CA LEU A 224 20.35 -10.68 18.68
C LEU A 224 20.50 -12.20 18.60
N THR A 225 21.63 -12.69 18.11
CA THR A 225 21.93 -14.11 17.94
C THR A 225 22.65 -14.68 19.16
N LEU A 226 21.92 -15.33 20.06
CA LEU A 226 22.49 -15.99 21.25
C LEU A 226 23.19 -17.31 20.92
N ASP A 227 22.67 -18.04 19.95
CA ASP A 227 23.21 -19.33 19.50
C ASP A 227 23.34 -19.37 17.98
N ALA A 228 24.57 -19.55 17.49
CA ALA A 228 24.87 -19.73 16.06
C ALA A 228 25.08 -21.21 15.69
N GLY A 229 24.62 -22.15 16.53
CA GLY A 229 24.58 -23.57 16.23
C GLY A 229 25.95 -24.20 16.07
N SER A 230 26.25 -24.72 14.88
CA SER A 230 27.49 -25.46 14.60
C SER A 230 28.75 -24.59 14.75
N GLN A 231 28.66 -23.29 14.44
CA GLN A 231 29.77 -22.35 14.62
C GLN A 231 30.15 -22.18 16.09
N ASP A 232 29.15 -22.01 16.96
CA ASP A 232 29.35 -21.88 18.41
C ASP A 232 29.89 -23.20 19.00
N THR A 233 29.40 -24.34 18.49
CA THR A 233 29.87 -25.68 18.88
C THR A 233 31.36 -25.86 18.57
N ALA A 234 31.79 -25.48 17.36
CA ALA A 234 33.19 -25.58 16.94
C ALA A 234 34.10 -24.70 17.83
N ILE A 235 33.71 -23.46 18.11
CA ILE A 235 34.47 -22.54 18.96
C ILE A 235 34.55 -23.07 20.40
N LYS A 236 33.46 -23.62 20.93
CA LYS A 236 33.45 -24.25 22.27
C LYS A 236 34.39 -25.45 22.33
N SER A 237 34.43 -26.26 21.28
CA SER A 237 35.32 -27.43 21.21
C SER A 237 36.80 -27.04 21.16
N GLN A 238 37.15 -25.93 20.50
CA GLN A 238 38.53 -25.49 20.32
C GLN A 238 39.07 -24.65 21.50
N GLY A 239 38.25 -23.74 22.05
CA GLY A 239 38.68 -22.75 23.03
C GLY A 239 37.91 -22.78 24.35
N GLY A 240 37.03 -23.76 24.54
CA GLY A 240 36.23 -23.94 25.74
C GLY A 240 35.14 -22.87 25.96
N PRO A 241 34.47 -22.89 27.12
CA PRO A 241 33.35 -22.02 27.42
C PRO A 241 33.68 -20.52 27.44
N THR A 242 34.92 -20.16 27.81
CA THR A 242 35.36 -18.76 27.85
C THR A 242 35.56 -18.19 26.45
N ALA A 243 36.16 -18.95 25.53
CA ALA A 243 36.31 -18.51 24.14
C ALA A 243 34.94 -18.33 23.45
N LEU A 244 34.02 -19.28 23.67
CA LEU A 244 32.65 -19.16 23.18
C LEU A 244 31.97 -17.88 23.70
N ARG A 245 32.02 -17.64 25.03
CA ARG A 245 31.39 -16.46 25.62
C ARG A 245 31.96 -15.15 25.04
N ARG A 246 33.28 -15.06 24.86
CA ARG A 246 33.93 -13.90 24.24
C ARG A 246 33.52 -13.69 22.79
N LYS A 247 33.41 -14.76 21.99
CA LYS A 247 32.89 -14.67 20.62
C LYS A 247 31.45 -14.16 20.60
N ARG A 248 30.61 -14.68 21.50
CA ARG A 248 29.21 -14.23 21.64
C ARG A 248 29.13 -12.75 22.03
N ILE A 249 29.95 -12.28 22.98
CA ILE A 249 30.02 -10.85 23.35
C ILE A 249 30.30 -9.97 22.12
N ILE A 250 31.28 -10.33 21.30
CA ILE A 250 31.61 -9.58 20.07
C ILE A 250 30.41 -9.57 19.11
N ARG A 251 29.79 -10.73 18.87
CA ARG A 251 28.63 -10.85 17.96
C ARG A 251 27.47 -9.97 18.44
N LEU A 252 27.06 -10.13 19.70
CA LEU A 252 25.95 -9.38 20.28
C LEU A 252 26.20 -7.87 20.25
N TYR A 253 27.45 -7.45 20.49
CA TYR A 253 27.84 -6.05 20.42
C TYR A 253 27.64 -5.45 19.02
N HIS A 254 28.15 -6.12 17.98
CA HIS A 254 28.02 -5.63 16.61
C HIS A 254 26.56 -5.65 16.13
N GLU A 255 25.82 -6.73 16.42
CA GLU A 255 24.40 -6.84 16.04
C GLU A 255 23.55 -5.74 16.70
N ALA A 256 23.81 -5.42 17.98
CA ALA A 256 23.13 -4.34 18.68
C ALA A 256 23.44 -2.99 18.03
N GLN A 257 24.73 -2.68 17.79
CA GLN A 257 25.13 -1.41 17.19
C GLN A 257 24.59 -1.22 15.76
N GLN A 258 24.60 -2.26 14.94
CA GLN A 258 24.05 -2.22 13.58
C GLN A 258 22.56 -1.88 13.56
N GLN A 259 21.84 -2.22 14.63
CA GLN A 259 20.42 -1.91 14.81
C GLN A 259 20.19 -0.64 15.63
N GLY A 260 21.24 0.15 15.89
CA GLY A 260 21.15 1.41 16.64
C GLY A 260 20.93 1.25 18.15
N GLY A 261 21.13 0.04 18.68
CA GLY A 261 21.02 -0.29 20.10
C GLY A 261 22.37 -0.35 20.82
N VAL A 262 22.34 -0.15 22.14
CA VAL A 262 23.50 -0.24 23.02
C VAL A 262 23.27 -1.22 24.14
N LEU A 263 24.21 -2.14 24.32
CA LEU A 263 24.22 -3.10 25.43
C LEU A 263 24.88 -2.52 26.68
N THR A 264 24.28 -2.78 27.85
CA THR A 264 24.92 -2.61 29.17
C THR A 264 25.70 -3.88 29.56
N GLN A 265 26.50 -3.81 30.64
CA GLN A 265 27.18 -5.01 31.18
C GLN A 265 26.15 -5.98 31.78
N GLU A 266 25.06 -5.45 32.31
CA GLU A 266 23.91 -6.17 32.88
C GLU A 266 23.13 -6.91 31.78
N ASP A 267 22.94 -6.30 30.61
CA ASP A 267 22.29 -6.96 29.47
C ASP A 267 23.13 -8.14 28.98
N LEU A 268 24.44 -7.95 28.80
CA LEU A 268 25.35 -9.03 28.42
C LEU A 268 25.38 -10.16 29.47
N ALA A 269 25.36 -9.81 30.76
CA ALA A 269 25.30 -10.78 31.85
C ALA A 269 24.03 -11.63 31.80
N ARG A 270 22.87 -10.99 31.58
CA ARG A 270 21.57 -11.66 31.43
C ARG A 270 21.51 -12.55 30.20
N LEU A 271 21.93 -12.03 29.03
CA LEU A 271 21.89 -12.74 27.75
C LEU A 271 22.80 -13.97 27.73
N LEU A 272 23.95 -13.90 28.39
CA LEU A 272 24.96 -14.96 28.39
C LEU A 272 24.95 -15.83 29.64
N ASN A 273 23.96 -15.64 30.52
CA ASN A 273 23.83 -16.33 31.82
C ASN A 273 25.14 -16.33 32.63
N ALA A 274 25.76 -15.15 32.77
CA ALA A 274 27.04 -14.96 33.44
C ALA A 274 26.94 -13.81 34.45
N SER A 275 27.85 -13.75 35.43
CA SER A 275 27.89 -12.61 36.35
C SER A 275 28.48 -11.38 35.66
N VAL A 276 28.04 -10.18 36.06
CA VAL A 276 28.60 -8.90 35.58
C VAL A 276 30.12 -8.83 35.78
N ARG A 277 30.64 -9.41 36.88
CA ARG A 277 32.09 -9.55 37.13
C ARG A 277 32.79 -10.37 36.04
N THR A 278 32.16 -11.46 35.59
CA THR A 278 32.69 -12.30 34.51
C THR A 278 32.70 -11.55 33.19
N ILE A 279 31.60 -10.86 32.86
CA ILE A 279 31.50 -10.02 31.65
C ILE A 279 32.58 -8.94 31.66
N ARG A 280 32.76 -8.22 32.77
CA ARG A 280 33.81 -7.20 32.91
C ARG A 280 35.20 -7.77 32.64
N ARG A 281 35.52 -8.94 33.21
CA ARG A 281 36.80 -9.62 32.97
C ARG A 281 37.00 -9.98 31.50
N ASP A 282 35.94 -10.45 30.83
CA ASP A 282 35.99 -10.78 29.41
C ASP A 282 36.11 -9.55 28.52
N LEU A 283 35.44 -8.44 28.84
CA LEU A 283 35.59 -7.17 28.15
C LEU A 283 37.03 -6.63 28.25
N THR A 284 37.65 -6.71 29.43
CA THR A 284 39.06 -6.35 29.60
C THR A 284 39.97 -7.22 28.74
N ALA A 285 39.74 -8.54 28.72
CA ALA A 285 40.53 -9.46 27.91
C ALA A 285 40.32 -9.25 26.39
N LEU A 286 39.10 -8.96 25.96
CA LEU A 286 38.77 -8.64 24.57
C LEU A 286 39.43 -7.34 24.13
N SER A 287 39.40 -6.31 24.97
CA SER A 287 40.08 -5.04 24.71
C SER A 287 41.60 -5.22 24.59
N ALA A 288 42.21 -6.03 25.47
CA ALA A 288 43.64 -6.34 25.40
C ALA A 288 44.00 -7.16 24.13
N ALA A 289 43.06 -7.94 23.61
CA ALA A 289 43.20 -8.70 22.37
C ALA A 289 42.86 -7.88 21.09
N GLY A 290 42.62 -6.57 21.20
CA GLY A 290 42.34 -5.70 20.05
C GLY A 290 40.89 -5.63 19.60
N TYR A 291 39.95 -6.17 20.38
CA TYR A 291 38.50 -6.10 20.12
C TYR A 291 37.81 -5.22 21.17
N PRO A 292 37.89 -3.88 21.06
CA PRO A 292 37.27 -2.99 22.03
C PRO A 292 35.74 -3.05 21.93
N VAL A 293 35.10 -3.57 22.97
CA VAL A 293 33.64 -3.59 23.12
C VAL A 293 33.24 -2.54 24.14
N LYS A 294 32.65 -1.42 23.68
CA LYS A 294 32.22 -0.32 24.56
C LYS A 294 30.75 -0.49 24.95
N THR A 295 30.49 -0.77 26.22
CA THR A 295 29.13 -0.82 26.79
C THR A 295 28.65 0.58 27.18
N LEU A 296 27.34 0.78 27.38
CA LEU A 296 26.76 2.12 27.69
C LEU A 296 27.49 2.85 28.82
N GLY A 297 27.83 2.16 29.92
CA GLY A 297 28.54 2.75 31.06
C GLY A 297 29.99 3.15 30.78
N GLN A 298 30.54 2.76 29.62
CA GLN A 298 31.89 3.08 29.15
C GLN A 298 31.88 4.02 27.93
N MET A 299 30.70 4.39 27.43
CA MET A 299 30.53 5.42 26.41
C MET A 299 30.29 6.77 27.10
N LYS A 300 31.36 7.28 27.69
CA LYS A 300 31.52 8.68 28.12
C LYS A 300 32.89 9.15 27.68
#